data_AF-A0AAW4BFJ1-F1
#
_entry.id   AF-A0AAW4BFJ1-F1
#
_cell.length_a   1.000
_cell.length_b   1.000
_cell.length_c   1.000
_cell.angle_alpha   90.00
_cell.angle_beta   90.00
_cell.angle_gamma   90.00
#
_symmetry.space_group_name_H-M   'P 1'
#
loop_
_entity.id
_entity.type
_entity.pdbx_description
1 polymer ?
#
loop_
_entity_poly.entity_id
_entity_poly.type
_entity_poly.pdbx_seq_one_letter_code
_entity_poly.pdbx_strand_id
1 'polypeptide(L)'
;HRLQEMTFRLGFDLLLRSELGHHQYCPIPSLKKSQLAEGFLAFCYWAAAQKGIALPEVDWPAYERKGEQRFWQMERIGLVQQAFRRMIELWLVLDKALYLQEQGYEVQIEQFCARKVTPRNILVH
;
A
#
# COMPACT_ATOMS: atom_id res chain seq x y z
N HIS A 1 8.75 -9.73 7.54
CA HIS A 1 9.34 -8.52 6.92
C HIS A 1 8.29 -7.47 6.55
N ARG A 2 7.25 -7.77 5.75
CA ARG A 2 6.20 -6.80 5.36
C ARG A 2 5.52 -6.10 6.54
N LEU A 3 5.15 -6.86 7.58
CA LEU A 3 4.55 -6.33 8.81
C LEU A 3 5.43 -5.23 9.43
N GLN A 4 6.67 -5.57 9.79
CA GLN A 4 7.60 -4.65 10.45
C GLN A 4 7.87 -3.39 9.62
N GLU A 5 8.14 -3.54 8.33
CA GLU A 5 8.38 -2.38 7.45
C GLU A 5 7.15 -1.46 7.39
N MET A 6 5.97 -2.02 7.24
CA MET A 6 4.73 -1.23 7.20
C MET A 6 4.42 -0.61 8.56
N THR A 7 4.60 -1.32 9.66
CA THR A 7 4.48 -0.78 11.03
C THR A 7 5.34 0.46 11.19
N PHE A 8 6.60 0.42 10.76
CA PHE A 8 7.51 1.54 10.89
C PHE A 8 7.10 2.73 10.01
N ARG A 9 6.75 2.46 8.74
CA ARG A 9 6.25 3.50 7.83
C ARG A 9 4.98 4.19 8.37
N LEU A 10 4.05 3.41 8.92
CA LEU A 10 2.80 3.90 9.48
C LEU A 10 3.01 4.65 10.80
N GLY A 11 3.87 4.16 11.67
CA GLY A 11 4.23 4.83 12.93
C GLY A 11 4.88 6.19 12.66
N PHE A 12 5.80 6.25 11.69
CA PHE A 12 6.43 7.50 11.28
C PHE A 12 5.44 8.48 10.64
N ASP A 13 4.56 8.04 9.74
CA ASP A 13 3.50 8.88 9.17
C ASP A 13 2.57 9.46 10.26
N LEU A 14 2.23 8.67 11.28
CA LEU A 14 1.46 9.15 12.43
C LEU A 14 2.22 10.18 13.28
N LEU A 15 3.52 9.99 13.49
CA LEU A 15 4.38 10.96 14.19
C LEU A 15 4.41 12.29 13.43
N LEU A 16 4.69 12.27 12.12
CA LEU A 16 4.73 13.48 11.31
C LEU A 16 3.40 14.25 11.33
N ARG A 17 2.27 13.54 11.28
CA ARG A 17 0.93 14.14 11.34
C ARG A 17 0.64 14.77 12.70
N SER A 18 0.96 14.03 13.77
CA SER A 18 0.56 14.41 15.13
C SER A 18 1.43 15.51 15.71
N GLU A 19 2.74 15.45 15.47
CA GLU A 19 3.72 16.33 16.12
C GLU A 19 4.21 17.47 15.22
N LEU A 20 4.20 17.26 13.89
CA LEU A 20 4.76 18.20 12.92
C LEU A 20 3.70 18.77 11.95
N GLY A 21 2.42 18.44 12.14
CA GLY A 21 1.31 18.99 11.35
C GLY A 21 1.33 18.59 9.86
N HIS A 22 2.04 17.52 9.48
CA HIS A 22 2.01 17.07 8.09
C HIS A 22 0.62 16.54 7.73
N HIS A 23 -0.02 17.10 6.71
CA HIS A 23 -1.33 16.62 6.24
C HIS A 23 -1.23 15.64 5.06
N GLN A 24 -0.09 15.62 4.38
CA GLN A 24 0.16 14.76 3.22
C GLN A 24 1.09 13.62 3.59
N TYR A 25 0.85 12.46 2.96
CA TYR A 25 1.72 11.29 3.12
C TYR A 25 3.14 11.61 2.62
N CYS A 26 4.14 11.35 3.45
CA CYS A 26 5.54 11.53 3.09
C CYS A 26 6.12 10.22 2.52
N PRO A 27 6.43 10.14 1.21
CA PRO A 27 6.89 8.90 0.60
C PRO A 27 8.33 8.60 1.01
N ILE A 28 8.54 7.58 1.84
CA ILE A 28 9.89 7.12 2.27
C ILE A 28 10.45 6.15 1.22
N PRO A 29 11.73 6.30 0.80
CA PRO A 29 12.35 5.41 -0.19
C PRO A 29 12.42 3.94 0.28
N SER A 30 12.81 3.04 -0.64
CA SER A 30 13.02 1.63 -0.33
C SER A 30 14.14 1.46 0.70
N LEU A 31 13.88 0.65 1.72
CA LEU A 31 14.78 0.43 2.85
C LEU A 31 15.55 -0.89 2.67
N LYS A 32 16.83 -0.93 3.09
CA LYS A 32 17.57 -2.20 3.20
C LYS A 32 17.10 -2.99 4.42
N LYS A 33 17.04 -4.32 4.32
CA LYS A 33 16.63 -5.19 5.45
C LYS A 33 17.49 -4.99 6.70
N SER A 34 18.79 -4.71 6.53
CA SER A 34 19.70 -4.45 7.65
C SER A 34 19.27 -3.23 8.47
N GLN A 35 18.82 -2.15 7.81
CA GLN A 35 18.35 -0.93 8.46
C GLN A 35 17.02 -1.15 9.19
N LEU A 36 16.18 -2.06 8.73
CA LEU A 36 14.93 -2.41 9.43
C LEU A 36 15.20 -3.14 10.75
N ALA A 37 16.30 -3.91 10.81
CA ALA A 37 16.68 -4.67 12.00
C ALA A 37 17.21 -3.77 13.14
N GLU A 38 17.61 -2.53 12.83
CA GLU A 38 18.09 -1.54 13.81
C GLU A 38 16.95 -0.95 14.67
N GLY A 39 15.69 -1.28 14.37
CA GLY A 39 14.53 -0.91 15.14
C GLY A 39 13.85 0.39 14.69
N PHE A 40 12.72 0.72 15.33
CA PHE A 40 11.85 1.82 14.92
C PHE A 40 12.53 3.19 15.03
N LEU A 41 13.27 3.43 16.12
CA LEU A 41 13.99 4.69 16.34
C LEU A 41 15.01 4.98 15.23
N ALA A 42 15.86 4.00 14.91
CA ALA A 42 16.86 4.11 13.85
C ALA A 42 16.18 4.36 12.48
N PHE A 43 15.07 3.66 12.22
CA PHE A 43 14.26 3.91 11.04
C PHE A 43 13.74 5.35 10.97
N CYS A 44 13.20 5.90 12.06
CA CYS A 44 12.68 7.27 12.08
C CYS A 44 13.77 8.30 11.80
N TYR A 45 14.93 8.20 12.46
CA TYR A 45 16.05 9.11 12.21
C TYR A 45 16.56 9.02 10.77
N TRP A 46 16.70 7.81 10.24
CA TRP A 46 17.08 7.62 8.84
C TRP A 46 16.03 8.25 7.90
N ALA A 47 14.74 7.99 8.10
CA ALA A 47 13.68 8.51 7.26
C ALA A 47 13.59 10.04 7.31
N ALA A 48 13.77 10.61 8.50
CA ALA A 48 13.81 12.06 8.69
C ALA A 48 15.02 12.70 8.01
N ALA A 49 16.20 12.08 8.08
CA ALA A 49 17.39 12.54 7.35
C ALA A 49 17.18 12.53 5.84
N GLN A 50 16.50 11.50 5.28
CA GLN A 50 16.15 11.45 3.85
C GLN A 50 15.19 12.57 3.43
N LYS A 51 14.46 13.16 4.37
CA LYS A 51 13.41 14.16 4.10
C LYS A 51 13.74 15.55 4.62
N GLY A 52 14.89 15.74 5.26
CA GLY A 52 15.26 17.00 5.89
C GLY A 52 14.31 17.40 7.03
N ILE A 53 13.74 16.42 7.74
CA ILE A 53 12.77 16.65 8.82
C ILE A 53 13.51 16.67 10.15
N ALA A 54 13.26 17.69 10.96
CA ALA A 54 13.68 17.71 12.36
C ALA A 54 12.65 16.94 13.21
N LEU A 55 13.09 15.88 13.90
CA LEU A 55 12.21 15.08 14.74
C LEU A 55 12.11 15.68 16.16
N PRO A 56 10.91 15.77 16.74
CA PRO A 56 10.74 16.14 18.14
C PRO A 56 11.09 14.98 19.08
N GLU A 57 11.27 15.29 20.36
CA GLU A 57 11.34 14.26 21.40
C GLU A 57 9.93 13.72 21.68
N VAL A 58 9.76 12.41 21.53
CA VAL A 58 8.47 11.72 21.66
C VAL A 58 8.63 10.36 22.30
N ASP A 59 7.51 9.77 22.73
CA ASP A 59 7.44 8.36 23.11
C ASP A 59 7.50 7.47 21.85
N TRP A 60 8.71 7.08 21.45
CA TRP A 60 8.96 6.22 20.29
C TRP A 60 8.20 4.88 20.37
N PRO A 61 8.24 4.13 21.49
CA PRO A 61 7.43 2.92 21.66
C PRO A 61 5.92 3.14 21.48
N ALA A 62 5.38 4.30 21.85
CA ALA A 62 3.98 4.61 21.58
C ALA A 62 3.69 4.72 20.08
N TYR A 63 4.55 5.40 19.31
CA TYR A 63 4.38 5.51 17.86
C TYR A 63 4.59 4.19 17.12
N GLU A 64 5.50 3.34 17.58
CA GLU A 64 5.67 1.98 17.04
C GLU A 64 4.40 1.15 17.22
N ARG A 65 3.84 1.13 18.44
CA ARG A 65 2.57 0.44 18.74
C ARG A 65 1.39 0.99 17.95
N LYS A 66 1.29 2.33 17.82
CA LYS A 66 0.28 2.96 16.96
C LYS A 66 0.45 2.53 15.50
N GLY A 67 1.68 2.46 15.01
CA GLY A 67 2.01 1.96 13.67
C GLY A 67 1.52 0.52 13.45
N GLU A 68 1.72 -0.36 14.44
CA GLU A 68 1.27 -1.74 14.38
C GLU A 68 -0.27 -1.84 14.39
N GLN A 69 -0.94 -1.08 15.24
CA GLN A 69 -2.40 -1.00 15.25
C GLN A 69 -2.93 -0.55 13.88
N ARG A 70 -2.30 0.47 13.29
CA ARG A 70 -2.66 0.98 11.95
C ARG A 70 -2.40 -0.06 10.87
N PHE A 71 -1.34 -0.86 10.97
CA PHE A 71 -1.10 -1.98 10.06
C PHE A 71 -2.27 -2.98 10.09
N TRP A 72 -2.69 -3.41 11.28
CA TRP A 72 -3.79 -4.37 11.39
C TRP A 72 -5.13 -3.79 10.95
N GLN A 73 -5.38 -2.50 11.17
CA GLN A 73 -6.53 -1.81 10.59
C GLN A 73 -6.48 -1.84 9.05
N MET A 74 -5.33 -1.53 8.46
CA MET A 74 -5.12 -1.57 7.01
C MET A 74 -5.34 -2.98 6.45
N GLU A 75 -4.82 -4.03 7.08
CA GLU A 75 -5.03 -5.40 6.62
C GLU A 75 -6.50 -5.82 6.71
N ARG A 76 -7.20 -5.45 7.80
CA ARG A 76 -8.66 -5.71 7.94
C ARG A 76 -9.47 -5.05 6.83
N ILE A 77 -9.17 -3.80 6.50
CA ILE A 77 -9.80 -3.10 5.36
C ILE A 77 -9.42 -3.79 4.04
N GLY A 78 -8.16 -4.21 3.91
CA GLY A 78 -7.65 -4.94 2.76
C GLY A 78 -8.41 -6.24 2.48
N LEU A 79 -8.85 -6.96 3.51
CA LEU A 79 -9.68 -8.17 3.35
C LEU A 79 -11.01 -7.86 2.66
N VAL A 80 -11.67 -6.77 3.05
CA VAL A 80 -12.91 -6.33 2.39
C VAL A 80 -12.62 -5.99 0.93
N GLN A 81 -11.56 -5.23 0.65
CA GLN A 81 -11.16 -4.88 -0.72
C GLN A 81 -10.88 -6.12 -1.60
N GLN A 82 -10.30 -7.18 -1.03
CA GLN A 82 -10.03 -8.41 -1.76
C GLN A 82 -11.31 -9.08 -2.28
N ALA A 83 -12.41 -9.01 -1.53
CA ALA A 83 -13.71 -9.54 -1.98
C ALA A 83 -14.22 -8.83 -3.23
N PHE A 84 -13.98 -7.52 -3.35
CA PHE A 84 -14.43 -6.71 -4.49
C PHE A 84 -13.47 -6.72 -5.68
N ARG A 85 -12.22 -7.16 -5.50
CA ARG A 85 -11.18 -7.07 -6.52
C ARG A 85 -11.58 -7.71 -7.86
N ARG A 86 -12.22 -8.88 -7.84
CA ARG A 86 -12.68 -9.55 -9.07
C ARG A 86 -13.88 -8.86 -9.70
N MET A 87 -14.79 -8.33 -8.90
CA MET A 87 -15.94 -7.60 -9.41
C MET A 87 -15.50 -6.32 -10.11
N ILE A 88 -14.58 -5.56 -9.51
CA ILE A 88 -14.00 -4.35 -10.12
C ILE A 88 -13.20 -4.70 -11.39
N GLU A 89 -12.42 -5.79 -11.37
CA GLU A 89 -11.70 -6.25 -12.57
C GLU A 89 -12.66 -6.55 -13.73
N LEU A 90 -13.72 -7.32 -13.47
CA LEU A 90 -14.73 -7.64 -14.50
C LEU A 90 -15.44 -6.39 -15.01
N TRP A 91 -15.80 -5.48 -14.12
CA TRP A 91 -16.43 -4.21 -14.51
C TRP A 91 -15.54 -3.40 -15.46
N LEU A 92 -14.26 -3.24 -15.13
CA LEU A 92 -13.29 -2.52 -15.98
C LEU A 92 -13.02 -3.23 -17.32
N VAL A 93 -12.99 -4.57 -17.33
CA VAL A 93 -12.83 -5.36 -18.57
C VAL A 93 -14.04 -5.16 -19.49
N LEU A 94 -15.26 -5.23 -18.94
CA LEU A 94 -16.49 -5.07 -19.70
C LEU A 94 -16.63 -3.64 -20.24
N ASP A 95 -16.31 -2.64 -19.42
CA ASP A 95 -16.29 -1.23 -19.83
C ASP A 95 -15.33 -1.00 -21.01
N LYS A 96 -14.10 -1.53 -20.92
CA LYS A 96 -13.12 -1.47 -22.02
C LYS A 96 -13.59 -2.20 -23.28
N ALA A 97 -14.27 -3.34 -23.13
CA ALA A 97 -14.77 -4.10 -24.27
C ALA A 97 -15.87 -3.33 -25.02
N LEU A 98 -16.82 -2.74 -24.30
CA LEU A 98 -17.87 -1.89 -24.87
C LEU A 98 -17.26 -0.69 -25.61
N TYR A 99 -16.31 0.01 -24.98
CA TYR A 99 -15.61 1.11 -25.62
C TYR A 99 -14.95 0.70 -26.96
N LEU A 100 -14.29 -0.47 -27.00
CA LEU A 100 -13.67 -0.97 -28.24
C LEU A 100 -14.72 -1.32 -29.30
N GLN A 101 -15.85 -1.92 -28.91
CA GLN A 101 -16.95 -2.20 -29.84
C GLN A 101 -17.54 -0.92 -30.44
N GLU A 102 -17.70 0.13 -29.64
CA GLU A 102 -18.17 1.45 -30.11
C GLU A 102 -17.20 2.09 -31.12
N GLN A 103 -15.90 1.78 -31.04
CA GLN A 103 -14.90 2.20 -32.02
C GLN A 103 -14.85 1.32 -33.28
N GLY A 104 -15.75 0.33 -33.40
CA GLY A 104 -15.86 -0.55 -34.56
C GLY A 104 -14.94 -1.77 -34.54
N TYR A 105 -14.30 -2.07 -33.41
CA TYR A 105 -13.55 -3.32 -33.25
C TYR A 105 -14.51 -4.49 -32.99
N GLU A 106 -14.18 -5.66 -33.54
CA GLU A 106 -14.74 -6.92 -33.05
C GLU A 106 -14.00 -7.30 -31.77
N VAL A 107 -14.74 -7.56 -30.69
CA VAL A 107 -14.16 -7.77 -29.35
C VAL A 107 -14.69 -9.06 -28.75
N GLN A 108 -13.77 -9.87 -28.24
CA GLN A 108 -14.05 -11.07 -27.48
C GLN A 108 -13.42 -11.00 -26.08
N ILE A 109 -14.12 -11.58 -25.11
CA ILE A 109 -13.65 -11.68 -23.72
C ILE A 109 -13.57 -13.15 -23.36
N GLU A 110 -12.39 -13.57 -22.93
CA GLU A 110 -12.17 -14.96 -22.53
C GLU A 110 -11.34 -15.06 -21.24
N GLN A 111 -11.46 -16.22 -20.60
CA GLN A 111 -10.59 -16.58 -19.50
C GLN A 111 -9.43 -17.45 -20.02
N PHE A 112 -8.25 -16.86 -20.24
CA PHE A 112 -7.13 -17.55 -20.89
C PHE A 112 -6.42 -18.60 -20.01
N CYS A 113 -6.60 -18.54 -18.68
CA CYS A 113 -6.05 -19.55 -17.77
C CYS A 113 -6.85 -19.73 -16.48
N ALA A 114 -6.57 -20.80 -15.73
CA ALA A 114 -7.17 -21.01 -14.42
C ALA A 114 -6.68 -19.93 -13.43
N ARG A 115 -7.61 -19.40 -12.60
CA ARG A 115 -7.33 -18.33 -11.63
C ARG A 115 -6.21 -18.64 -10.63
N LYS A 116 -5.94 -19.94 -10.38
CA LYS A 116 -4.84 -20.41 -9.52
C LYS A 116 -3.45 -20.13 -10.11
N VAL A 117 -3.33 -19.99 -11.43
CA VAL A 117 -2.08 -19.65 -12.12
C VAL A 117 -1.77 -18.18 -11.91
N THR A 118 -2.74 -17.32 -12.21
CA THR A 118 -2.71 -15.90 -11.90
C THR A 118 -4.13 -15.39 -11.69
N PRO A 119 -4.36 -14.47 -10.73
CA PRO A 119 -5.66 -13.85 -10.56
C PRO A 119 -6.06 -12.97 -11.76
N ARG A 120 -5.09 -12.45 -12.53
CA ARG A 120 -5.30 -11.68 -13.77
C ARG A 120 -5.39 -12.63 -14.94
N ASN A 121 -6.54 -13.25 -15.11
CA ASN A 121 -6.74 -14.34 -16.07
C ASN A 121 -7.78 -14.05 -17.15
N ILE A 122 -8.16 -12.78 -17.35
CA ILE A 122 -9.09 -12.35 -18.40
C ILE A 122 -8.30 -11.70 -19.53
N LEU A 123 -8.64 -12.05 -20.77
CA LEU A 123 -8.13 -11.44 -21.99
C LEU A 123 -9.28 -10.72 -22.72
N VAL A 124 -9.00 -9.52 -23.20
CA VAL A 124 -9.85 -8.77 -24.15
C VAL A 124 -9.06 -8.66 -25.44
N HIS A 125 -9.58 -9.23 -26.53
CA HIS A 125 -8.92 -9.26 -27.83
C HIS A 125 -9.90 -9.00 -28.97
#